data_AF-A0A497KAJ8-F1
#
_entry.id   AF-A0A497KAJ8-F1
#
_cell.length_a   1.000
_cell.length_b   1.000
_cell.length_c   1.000
_cell.angle_alpha   90.00
_cell.angle_beta   90.00
_cell.angle_gamma   90.00
#
_symmetry.space_group_name_H-M   'P 1'
#
loop_
_entity.id
_entity.type
_entity.pdbx_description
1 polymer ?
#
loop_
_entity_poly.entity_id
_entity_poly.type
_entity_poly.pdbx_seq_one_letter_code
_entity_poly.pdbx_strand_id
1 'polypeptide(L)' 'MGRVKKGVRCSVVGCENEAVRSVSSEQMAGVGLEVGNVRRVYLCEEHYKFYKKRKRKEKMIEAWRWKT' A
#
# COMPACT_ATOMS: atom_id res chain seq x y z
N MET A 1 11.25 -4.58 -11.11
CA MET A 1 11.06 -3.71 -9.93
C MET A 1 10.48 -2.38 -10.40
N GLY A 2 9.26 -2.03 -9.96
CA GLY A 2 8.51 -0.89 -10.49
C GLY A 2 9.24 0.44 -10.24
N ARG A 3 9.64 1.10 -11.32
CA ARG A 3 10.34 2.39 -11.29
C ARG A 3 9.45 3.44 -10.63
N VAL A 4 9.74 3.81 -9.40
CA VAL A 4 9.30 5.09 -8.84
C VAL A 4 10.23 6.15 -9.41
N LYS A 5 9.69 7.21 -10.01
CA LYS A 5 10.50 8.34 -10.49
C LYS A 5 11.26 8.93 -9.30
N LYS A 6 12.54 9.28 -9.49
CA LYS A 6 13.36 9.92 -8.46
C LYS A 6 12.64 11.20 -7.98
N GLY A 7 12.43 11.34 -6.67
CA GLY A 7 11.79 12.52 -6.05
C GLY A 7 10.29 12.41 -5.78
N VAL A 8 9.66 11.24 -5.93
CA VAL A 8 8.25 11.07 -5.55
C VAL A 8 8.13 10.85 -4.04
N ARG A 9 7.29 11.65 -3.40
CA ARG A 9 6.98 11.53 -1.97
C ARG A 9 5.92 10.47 -1.70
N CYS A 10 5.88 9.97 -0.47
CA CYS A 10 4.80 9.09 -0.02
C CYS A 10 3.45 9.80 -0.17
N SER A 11 2.46 9.12 -0.73
CA SER A 11 1.09 9.65 -0.88
C SER A 11 0.23 9.47 0.38
N VAL A 12 0.84 9.06 1.50
CA VAL A 12 0.15 8.86 2.79
C VAL A 12 0.09 10.19 3.52
N VAL A 13 -1.09 10.54 4.03
CA VAL A 13 -1.29 11.77 4.81
C VAL A 13 -0.34 11.78 6.02
N GLY A 14 0.46 12.84 6.16
CA GLY A 14 1.46 12.96 7.23
C GLY A 14 2.78 12.23 7.00
N CYS A 15 3.03 11.68 5.80
CA CYS A 15 4.32 11.07 5.46
C CYS A 15 5.07 11.89 4.41
N GLU A 16 6.26 12.34 4.77
CA GLU A 16 7.18 13.11 3.92
C GLU A 16 8.35 12.29 3.39
N ASN A 17 8.39 10.99 3.71
CA ASN A 17 9.43 10.07 3.28
C ASN A 17 9.41 9.83 1.76
N GLU A 18 10.58 9.47 1.23
CA GLU A 18 10.75 9.11 -0.18
C GLU A 18 9.99 7.82 -0.52
N ALA A 19 9.24 7.86 -1.62
CA ALA A 19 8.53 6.70 -2.09
C ALA A 19 9.46 5.74 -2.82
N VAL A 20 9.42 4.47 -2.41
CA VAL A 20 10.21 3.38 -3.01
C VAL A 20 9.38 2.44 -3.85
N ARG A 21 8.04 2.42 -3.66
CA ARG A 21 7.12 1.60 -4.46
C ARG A 21 5.87 2.34 -4.89
N SER A 22 5.33 1.93 -6.03
CA SER A 22 3.97 2.29 -6.46
C SER A 22 3.02 1.10 -6.29
N VAL A 23 1.81 1.38 -5.82
CA VAL A 23 0.71 0.43 -5.61
C VAL A 23 -0.55 1.02 -6.25
N SER A 24 -1.44 0.17 -6.78
CA SER A 24 -2.73 0.66 -7.31
C SER A 24 -3.63 1.13 -6.17
N SER A 25 -4.47 2.14 -6.42
CA SER A 25 -5.45 2.63 -5.44
C SER A 25 -6.42 1.53 -4.99
N GLU A 26 -6.80 0.63 -5.90
CA GLU A 26 -7.67 -0.53 -5.60
C GLU A 26 -7.05 -1.46 -4.57
N GLN A 27 -5.73 -1.63 -4.60
CA GLN A 27 -5.04 -2.49 -3.66
C GLN A 27 -4.86 -1.84 -2.29
N MET A 28 -4.99 -0.51 -2.22
CA MET A 28 -4.97 0.28 -0.99
C MET A 28 -6.38 0.46 -0.38
N ALA A 29 -7.44 0.33 -1.19
CA ALA A 29 -8.81 0.26 -0.71
C ALA A 29 -8.95 -0.91 0.28
N GLY A 30 -9.33 -0.61 1.53
CA GLY A 30 -9.46 -1.59 2.61
C GLY A 30 -8.27 -1.66 3.59
N VAL A 31 -7.12 -1.06 3.28
CA VAL A 31 -5.96 -1.08 4.20
C VAL A 31 -6.08 -0.01 5.31
N GLY A 32 -7.00 0.95 5.16
CA GLY A 32 -7.24 2.02 6.14
C GLY A 32 -6.14 3.08 6.15
N LEU A 33 -5.35 3.15 5.08
CA LEU A 33 -4.37 4.21 4.88
C LEU A 33 -5.03 5.31 4.07
N GLU A 34 -5.11 6.51 4.63
CA GLU A 34 -5.59 7.69 3.93
C GLU A 34 -4.57 8.09 2.87
N VAL A 35 -4.92 7.83 1.61
CA VAL A 35 -4.15 8.21 0.43
C VAL A 35 -5.06 8.97 -0.52
N GLY A 36 -4.54 10.05 -1.09
CA GLY A 36 -5.29 10.85 -2.07
C GLY A 36 -5.79 9.99 -3.22
N ASN A 37 -6.93 10.37 -3.82
CA ASN A 37 -7.57 9.65 -4.93
C ASN A 37 -6.72 9.73 -6.21
N VAL A 38 -5.61 9.00 -6.22
CA VAL A 38 -4.65 8.94 -7.32
C VAL A 38 -4.62 7.51 -7.83
N ARG A 39 -4.69 7.33 -9.15
CA ARG A 39 -4.67 6.02 -9.82
C ARG A 39 -3.46 5.15 -9.45
N ARG A 40 -2.37 5.77 -8.99
CA ARG A 40 -1.18 5.11 -8.44
C ARG A 40 -0.81 5.80 -7.13
N VAL A 41 -0.70 5.01 -6.07
CA VAL A 41 -0.31 5.43 -4.74
C VAL A 41 1.16 5.11 -4.53
N TYR A 42 1.92 6.08 -4.05
CA TYR A 42 3.34 5.93 -3.81
C TYR A 42 3.59 5.72 -2.31
N LEU A 43 4.32 4.67 -1.95
CA LEU A 43 4.58 4.29 -0.56
C LEU A 43 6.08 4.29 -0.29
N CYS A 44 6.46 4.82 0.88
CA CYS A 44 7.78 4.61 1.46
C CYS A 44 7.92 3.17 1.98
N GLU A 45 9.14 2.78 2.38
CA GLU A 45 9.41 1.41 2.82
C GLU A 45 8.58 1.02 4.05
N GLU A 46 8.41 1.95 5.00
CA GLU A 46 7.66 1.73 6.24
C GLU A 46 6.18 1.48 5.98
N HIS A 47 5.55 2.34 5.17
CA HIS A 47 4.16 2.17 4.77
C HIS A 47 3.95 0.90 3.95
N TYR A 48 4.93 0.54 3.11
CA TYR A 48 4.88 -0.72 2.38
C TYR A 48 4.96 -1.95 3.31
N LYS A 49 5.77 -1.90 4.38
CA LYS A 49 5.81 -2.97 5.41
C LYS A 49 4.48 -3.08 6.14
N PHE A 50 3.88 -1.96 6.53
CA PHE A 50 2.57 -1.94 7.19
C PHE A 50 1.47 -2.52 6.28
N TYR A 51 1.42 -2.03 5.05
CA TYR A 51 0.56 -2.53 3.98
C TYR A 51 0.67 -4.05 3.82
N LYS A 52 1.90 -4.56 3.69
CA LYS A 52 2.16 -5.99 3.49
C LYS A 52 1.71 -6.84 4.69
N LYS A 53 1.90 -6.35 5.92
CA LYS A 53 1.43 -7.04 7.13
C LYS A 53 -0.10 -7.16 7.15
N ARG A 54 -0.81 -6.08 6.85
CA ARG A 54 -2.29 -6.06 6.79
C ARG A 54 -2.81 -7.00 5.70
N LYS A 55 -2.28 -6.88 4.48
CA LYS A 55 -2.68 -7.74 3.36
C LYS A 55 -2.42 -9.23 3.61
N ARG A 56 -1.33 -9.58 4.32
CA ARG A 56 -1.06 -10.98 4.71
C ARG A 56 -2.14 -11.52 5.63
N LYS A 57 -2.61 -10.72 6.60
CA LYS A 57 -3.72 -11.10 7.49
C LYS A 57 -5.03 -11.27 6.73
N GLU A 58 -5.37 -10.33 5.84
CA GLU A 58 -6.57 -10.47 4.99
C GLU A 58 -6.55 -11.74 4.16
N LYS A 59 -5.44 -12.02 3.46
CA LYS A 59 -5.31 -13.25 2.67
C LYS A 59 -5.49 -14.52 3.51
N MET A 60 -5.02 -14.52 4.76
CA MET A 60 -5.22 -15.66 5.65
C MET A 60 -6.71 -15.83 6.01
N ILE A 61 -7.40 -14.73 6.30
CA ILE A 61 -8.84 -14.73 6.59
C ILE A 61 -9.64 -15.19 5.35
N GLU A 62 -9.32 -14.69 4.17
CA GLU A 62 -9.94 -15.11 2.91
C GLU A 62 -9.70 -16.61 2.63
N ALA A 63 -8.47 -17.09 2.82
CA ALA A 63 -8.14 -18.50 2.65
C ALA A 63 -8.89 -19.41 3.63
N TRP A 64 -9.17 -18.95 4.85
CA TRP A 64 -10.00 -19.68 5.80
C TRP A 64 -11.48 -19.70 5.38
N ARG A 65 -11.99 -18.66 4.73
CA ARG A 65 -13.38 -18.61 4.22
C ARG A 65 -13.65 -19.63 3.12
N TRP A 66 -12.67 -19.97 2.29
CA TRP A 66 -12.84 -20.92 1.17
C TRP A 66 -12.54 -22.37 1.55
N LYS A 67 -12.30 -22.67 2.83
CA LYS A 67 -12.04 -24.03 3.32
C LYS A 67 -13.26 -24.75 3.90
N THR A 68 -14.43 -24.11 3.90
CA THR A 68 -15.72 -24.73 4.27
C THR A 68 -16.55 -25.02 3.02
#